data_AF-A0A231P508-F1
#
_entry.id   AF-A0A231P508-F1
#
_cell.length_a   1.000
_cell.length_b   1.000
_cell.length_c   1.000
_cell.angle_alpha   90.00
_cell.angle_beta   90.00
_cell.angle_gamma   90.00
#
_symmetry.space_group_name_H-M   'P 1'
#
loop_
_entity.id
_entity.type
_entity.pdbx_description
1 polymer ?
#
loop_
_entity_poly.entity_id
_entity_poly.type
_entity_poly.pdbx_seq_one_letter_code
_entity_poly.pdbx_strand_id
1 'polypeptide(L)' 'MCIICRRRFAKAQLTRHVLTTQGILTIDAEKTRPGRGWYLCSDAVCAARFAKFRPGTRRKGGKHV' A
#
# COMPACT_ATOMS: atom_id res chain seq x y z
N MET A 1 -4.52 -2.52 8.98
CA MET A 1 -3.26 -2.01 9.54
C MET A 1 -2.63 -1.03 8.57
N CYS A 2 -2.16 0.12 9.05
CA CYS A 2 -1.44 1.09 8.21
C CYS A 2 -0.02 0.57 7.91
N ILE A 3 0.46 0.74 6.68
CA ILE A 3 1.81 0.28 6.31
C ILE A 3 2.92 1.18 6.85
N ILE A 4 2.61 2.45 7.18
CA ILE A 4 3.60 3.43 7.67
C ILE A 4 3.73 3.34 9.20
N CYS A 5 2.67 3.66 9.94
CA CYS A 5 2.72 3.68 11.40
C CYS A 5 2.49 2.30 12.04
N ARG A 6 2.18 1.27 11.25
CA ARG A 6 1.95 -0.12 11.70
C ARG A 6 0.82 -0.30 12.73
N ARG A 7 0.06 0.74 13.04
CA ARG A 7 -1.13 0.66 13.92
C ARG A 7 -2.29 -0.06 13.22
N ARG A 8 -3.17 -0.66 14.03
CA ARG A 8 -4.41 -1.31 13.59
C ARG A 8 -5.51 -0.25 13.48
N PHE A 9 -6.32 -0.38 12.43
CA PHE A 9 -7.46 0.49 12.12
C PHE A 9 -8.55 -0.38 11.52
N ALA A 10 -9.81 0.07 11.60
CA ALA A 10 -10.89 -0.57 10.86
C ALA A 10 -10.58 -0.55 9.35
N LYS A 11 -10.94 -1.60 8.62
CA LYS A 11 -10.66 -1.70 7.17
C LYS A 11 -11.31 -0.57 6.36
N ALA A 12 -12.42 -0.01 6.85
CA ALA A 12 -13.10 1.13 6.24
C ALA A 12 -12.30 2.45 6.39
N GLN A 13 -11.53 2.61 7.47
CA GLN A 13 -10.71 3.81 7.74
C GLN A 13 -9.36 3.80 6.99
N LEU A 14 -9.07 2.74 6.24
CA LEU A 14 -7.82 2.59 5.52
C LEU A 14 -8.03 2.80 4.03
N THR A 15 -7.28 3.73 3.47
CA THR A 15 -7.19 3.95 2.03
C THR A 15 -6.29 2.88 1.42
N ARG A 16 -6.85 2.06 0.53
CA ARG A 16 -6.07 1.07 -0.23
C ARG A 16 -5.40 1.76 -1.41
N HIS A 17 -4.13 1.46 -1.60
CA HIS A 17 -3.37 1.85 -2.77
C HIS A 17 -2.86 0.61 -3.49
N VAL A 18 -2.81 0.66 -4.82
CA VAL A 18 -2.25 -0.39 -5.66
C VAL A 18 -1.17 0.18 -6.57
N LEU A 19 -0.17 -0.64 -6.86
CA LEU A 19 0.90 -0.29 -7.78
C LEU A 19 0.43 -0.60 -9.19
N THR A 20 0.37 0.40 -10.05
CA THR A 20 0.05 0.22 -11.46
C THR A 20 1.24 -0.41 -12.20
N THR A 21 1.02 -0.88 -13.43
CA THR A 21 2.09 -1.39 -14.30
C THR A 21 3.17 -0.36 -14.59
N GLN A 22 2.82 0.93 -14.50
CA GLN A 22 3.74 2.07 -14.65
C GLN A 22 4.56 2.36 -13.37
N GLY A 23 4.40 1.56 -12.31
CA GLY A 23 5.11 1.74 -11.06
C GLY A 23 4.59 2.90 -10.20
N ILE A 24 3.36 3.36 -10.46
CA ILE A 24 2.73 4.47 -9.71
C ILE A 24 1.75 3.88 -8.70
N LEU A 25 1.79 4.37 -7.46
CA LEU A 25 0.79 4.03 -6.46
C LEU A 25 -0.47 4.87 -6.69
N THR A 26 -1.61 4.19 -6.91
CA THR A 26 -2.91 4.83 -7.11
C THR A 26 -3.89 4.37 -6.05
N ILE A 27 -4.82 5.26 -5.67
CA ILE A 27 -5.90 4.93 -4.74
C ILE A 27 -6.84 3.93 -5.42
N ASP A 28 -7.17 2.87 -4.69
CA ASP A 28 -8.20 1.91 -5.05
C ASP A 28 -9.31 1.94 -4.01
N ALA A 29 -10.22 2.92 -4.16
CA ALA A 29 -11.30 3.16 -3.22
C ALA A 29 -12.26 1.96 -3.12
N GLU A 30 -12.56 1.32 -4.26
CA GLU A 30 -13.47 0.17 -4.36
C GLU A 30 -12.83 -1.13 -3.85
N LYS A 31 -11.50 -1.18 -3.73
CA LYS A 31 -10.73 -2.35 -3.27
C LYS A 31 -10.86 -3.55 -4.22
N THR A 32 -11.16 -3.29 -5.50
CA THR A 32 -11.40 -4.29 -6.55
C THR A 32 -10.17 -4.50 -7.46
N ARG A 33 -9.21 -3.56 -7.47
CA ARG A 33 -8.09 -3.62 -8.42
C ARG A 33 -7.14 -4.79 -8.11
N PRO A 34 -6.69 -5.54 -9.13
CA PRO A 34 -5.79 -6.66 -8.93
C PRO A 34 -4.41 -6.22 -8.42
N GLY A 35 -3.68 -7.16 -7.81
CA GLY A 35 -2.34 -6.95 -7.30
C GLY A 35 -2.25 -6.69 -5.80
N ARG A 36 -1.02 -6.41 -5.32
CA ARG A 36 -0.76 -6.15 -3.89
C ARG A 36 -1.38 -4.82 -3.49
N GLY A 37 -2.13 -4.81 -2.39
CA GLY A 37 -2.67 -3.59 -1.79
C GLY A 37 -1.83 -3.09 -0.62
N TRP A 38 -1.61 -1.78 -0.56
CA TRP A 38 -1.02 -1.08 0.59
C TRP A 38 -2.06 -0.20 1.26
N TYR A 39 -2.23 -0.36 2.56
CA TYR A 39 -3.26 0.33 3.32
C TYR A 39 -2.66 1.47 4.13
N LEU A 40 -3.20 2.67 3.99
CA LEU A 40 -2.75 3.89 4.65
C LEU A 40 -3.86 4.45 5.54
N CYS A 41 -3.53 4.92 6.74
CA CYS A 41 -4.48 5.65 7.59
C CYS A 41 -4.56 7.13 7.18
N SER A 42 -5.58 7.84 7.65
CA SER A 42 -5.82 9.26 7.36
C SER A 42 -4.86 10.24 8.04
N ASP A 43 -3.86 9.76 8.77
CA ASP A 43 -2.87 10.58 9.46
C ASP A 43 -1.95 11.29 8.45
N ALA A 44 -1.86 12.62 8.53
CA ALA A 44 -1.08 13.44 7.62
C ALA A 44 0.43 13.09 7.64
N VAL A 45 0.99 12.70 8.78
CA VAL A 45 2.39 12.25 8.88
C VAL A 45 2.58 10.95 8.11
N CYS A 46 1.60 10.05 8.18
CA CYS A 46 1.63 8.82 7.39
C CYS A 46 1.53 9.12 5.89
N ALA A 47 0.66 10.06 5.48
CA ALA A 47 0.55 10.47 4.08
C ALA A 47 1.85 11.07 3.53
N ALA A 48 2.48 11.99 4.28
CA ALA A 48 3.75 12.60 3.88
C ALA A 48 4.88 11.56 3.73
N ARG A 49 4.95 10.58 4.63
CA ARG A 49 5.91 9.47 4.52
C ARG A 49 5.58 8.53 3.37
N PHE A 50 4.29 8.27 3.13
CA PHE A 50 3.82 7.41 2.04
C PHE A 50 4.10 8.01 0.67
N ALA A 51 4.11 9.34 0.52
CA ALA A 51 4.51 9.99 -0.74
C ALA A 51 5.92 9.62 -1.22
N LYS A 52 6.82 9.27 -0.28
CA LYS A 52 8.20 8.81 -0.57
C LYS A 52 8.32 7.29 -0.59
N PHE A 53 7.25 6.57 -0.26
CA PHE A 53 7.24 5.11 -0.18
C PHE A 53 7.29 4.51 -1.59
N ARG A 54 8.35 3.77 -1.87
CA ARG A 54 8.46 2.95 -3.08
C ARG A 54 8.34 1.48 -2.71
N PRO A 55 7.24 0.80 -3.05
CA PRO A 55 7.16 -0.62 -2.83
C PRO A 55 8.20 -1.32 -3.68
N GLY A 56 9.09 -2.08 -3.05
CA GLY A 56 10.02 -2.94 -3.77
C GLY A 56 9.23 -3.91 -4.66
N THR A 57 9.66 -4.06 -5.92
CA THR A 57 9.25 -5.19 -6.75
C THR A 57 9.79 -6.45 -6.09
N ARG A 58 8.99 -7.11 -5.24
CA ARG A 58 9.35 -8.46 -4.80
C ARG A 58 9.46 -9.28 -6.09
N ARG A 59 10.69 -9.68 -6.45
CA ARG A 59 10.91 -10.71 -7.46
C ARG A 59 10.01 -11.89 -7.11
N LYS A 60 9.26 -12.35 -8.11
CA LYS A 60 8.47 -13.58 -8.07
C LYS A 60 9.33 -14.66 -7.39
N GLY A 61 8.77 -15.30 -6.36
CA GLY A 61 9.51 -16.05 -5.33
C GLY A 61 10.81 -16.68 -5.79
N GLY A 62 11.93 -16.19 -5.26
CA GLY A 62 13.12 -17.02 -5.15
C GLY A 62 12.77 -18.13 -4.17
N LYS A 63 12.52 -19.33 -4.67
CA LYS A 63 12.62 -20.52 -3.82
C LYS A 63 14.05 -20.50 -3.30
N HIS A 64 14.22 -20.39 -1.99
CA HIS A 64 15.44 -20.89 -1.37
C HIS A 64 15.44 -22.38 -1.69
N VAL A 65 16.28 -22.78 -2.65
CA VAL A 65 16.79 -24.14 -2.78
C VAL A 65 18.15 -24.16 -2.10
#